data_AF-A0A973GEH6-F1
#
_entry.id   AF-A0A973GEH6-F1
#
_cell.length_a   1.000
_cell.length_b   1.000
_cell.length_c   1.000
_cell.angle_alpha   90.00
_cell.angle_beta   90.00
_cell.angle_gamma   90.00
#
_symmetry.space_group_name_H-M   'P 1'
#
loop_
_entity.id
_entity.type
_entity.pdbx_description
1 polymer ?
#
loop_
_entity_poly.entity_id
_entity_poly.type
_entity_poly.pdbx_seq_one_letter_code
_entity_poly.pdbx_strand_id
1 'polypeptide(L)'
;DAVRQGTQDGVDVVLVDTAGRLQNKAGLMDELGKITRVLSRTAPVSEVLLVLDATTGQNGLTQARVFAEVAGVTGIVLTKLDGTAKGGIVVAVQRELGVPVKLVGLGEGPDDLAPFDPEVFVDGLLGG
;
A
#
# COMPACT_ATOMS: atom_id res chain seq x y z
N ASP A 1 9.58 -1.85 19.55
CA ASP A 1 9.55 -3.08 20.37
C ASP A 1 9.12 -4.31 19.59
N ALA A 2 8.03 -4.27 18.80
CA ALA A 2 7.58 -5.42 18.00
C ALA A 2 8.67 -6.12 17.18
N VAL A 3 9.51 -5.38 16.45
CA VAL A 3 10.63 -5.98 15.68
C VAL A 3 11.63 -6.70 16.59
N ARG A 4 12.00 -6.10 17.72
CA ARG A 4 12.96 -6.70 18.66
C ARG A 4 12.39 -7.99 19.25
N GLN A 5 11.12 -7.97 19.65
CA GLN A 5 10.42 -9.14 20.17
C GLN A 5 10.32 -10.23 19.10
N GLY A 6 9.88 -9.88 17.88
CA GLY A 6 9.80 -10.82 16.77
C GLY A 6 11.15 -11.48 16.44
N THR A 7 12.24 -10.71 16.48
CA THR A 7 13.60 -11.28 16.33
C THR A 7 13.96 -12.25 17.46
N GLN A 8 13.58 -11.96 18.71
CA GLN A 8 13.83 -12.85 19.86
C GLN A 8 13.00 -14.13 19.77
N ASP A 9 11.76 -14.03 19.31
CA ASP A 9 10.82 -15.14 19.17
C ASP A 9 11.05 -15.95 17.90
N GLY A 10 11.94 -15.49 17.01
CA GLY A 10 12.27 -16.16 15.75
C GLY A 10 11.11 -16.19 14.76
N VAL A 11 10.22 -15.19 14.78
CA VAL A 11 9.10 -15.10 13.83
C VAL A 11 9.60 -14.76 12.43
N ASP A 12 8.90 -15.28 11.41
CA ASP A 12 9.27 -15.02 10.01
C ASP A 12 8.96 -13.59 9.58
N VAL A 13 7.85 -13.02 10.06
CA VAL A 13 7.33 -11.71 9.62
C VAL A 13 6.76 -10.93 10.79
N VAL A 14 7.04 -9.62 10.82
CA VAL A 14 6.40 -8.65 11.71
C VAL A 14 5.62 -7.65 10.86
N LEU A 15 4.30 -7.62 11.04
CA LEU A 15 3.43 -6.61 10.41
C LEU A 15 3.28 -5.40 11.33
N VAL A 16 3.47 -4.21 10.79
CA VAL A 16 3.35 -2.95 11.54
C VAL A 16 2.23 -2.11 10.94
N ASP A 17 1.20 -1.83 11.74
CA ASP A 17 0.15 -0.89 11.39
C ASP A 17 0.54 0.54 11.77
N THR A 18 0.12 1.52 10.97
CA THR A 18 0.47 2.94 11.15
C THR A 18 -0.76 3.82 10.99
N ALA A 19 -0.75 5.00 11.62
CA ALA A 19 -1.79 6.00 11.39
C ALA A 19 -1.81 6.43 9.91
N GLY A 20 -3.00 6.70 9.35
CA GLY A 20 -3.17 7.03 7.94
C GLY A 20 -4.05 8.25 7.63
N ARG A 21 -4.45 9.05 8.64
CA ARG A 21 -5.44 10.11 8.44
C ARG A 21 -4.79 11.47 8.14
N LEU A 22 -4.99 11.96 6.91
CA LEU A 22 -4.29 13.10 6.31
C LEU A 22 -4.72 14.51 6.75
N GLN A 23 -5.66 14.66 7.68
CA GLN A 23 -6.09 16.00 8.13
C GLN A 23 -4.97 16.83 8.78
N ASN A 24 -3.89 16.20 9.27
CA ASN A 24 -2.69 16.89 9.76
C ASN A 24 -1.43 16.36 9.04
N LYS A 25 -1.21 16.83 7.81
CA LYS A 25 -0.18 16.32 6.89
C LYS A 25 1.24 16.35 7.47
N ALA A 26 1.63 17.44 8.13
CA ALA A 26 3.00 17.60 8.60
C ALA A 26 3.35 16.59 9.72
N GLY A 27 2.53 16.52 10.76
CA GLY A 27 2.77 15.60 11.89
C GLY A 27 2.74 14.13 11.47
N LEU A 28 1.83 13.76 10.58
CA LEU A 28 1.75 12.40 10.05
C LEU A 28 3.00 12.01 9.25
N MET A 29 3.49 12.91 8.38
CA MET A 29 4.70 12.64 7.59
C MET A 29 5.95 12.50 8.47
N ASP A 30 6.08 13.34 9.50
CA ASP A 30 7.18 13.23 10.46
C ASP A 30 7.15 11.91 11.23
N GLU A 31 5.95 11.48 11.64
CA GLU A 31 5.75 10.21 12.35
C GLU A 31 6.11 9.01 11.47
N LEU A 32 5.61 8.96 10.24
CA LEU A 32 5.92 7.89 9.29
C LEU A 32 7.41 7.82 9.00
N GLY A 33 8.05 8.95 8.66
CA GLY A 33 9.49 9.00 8.42
C GLY A 33 10.32 8.60 9.64
N LYS A 34 9.83 8.86 10.86
CA LYS A 34 10.45 8.38 12.10
C LYS A 34 10.31 6.87 12.24
N ILE A 35 9.12 6.31 12.00
CA ILE A 35 8.86 4.86 12.07
C ILE A 35 9.81 4.13 11.10
N THR A 36 9.84 4.49 9.83
CA THR A 36 10.70 3.83 8.83
C THR A 36 12.17 3.92 9.24
N ARG A 37 12.64 5.10 9.69
CA ARG A 37 14.03 5.30 10.14
C ARG A 37 14.41 4.43 11.35
N VAL A 38 13.50 4.26 12.31
CA VAL A 38 13.76 3.44 13.52
C VAL A 38 13.76 1.95 13.18
N LEU A 39 12.80 1.51 12.35
CA LEU A 39 12.69 0.11 11.94
C LEU A 39 13.92 -0.31 11.13
N SER A 40 14.34 0.48 10.14
CA SER A 40 15.51 0.18 9.29
C SER A 40 16.85 0.10 10.03
N ARG A 41 16.94 0.64 11.26
CA ARG A 41 18.13 0.50 12.12
C ARG A 41 18.14 -0.81 12.92
N THR A 42 16.96 -1.39 13.13
CA THR A 42 16.80 -2.58 13.97
C THR A 42 16.81 -3.85 13.13
N ALA A 43 16.19 -3.81 11.95
CA ALA A 43 16.13 -4.90 10.99
C ALA A 43 15.94 -4.34 9.58
N PRO A 44 16.31 -5.08 8.51
CA PRO A 44 15.97 -4.68 7.15
C PRO A 44 14.44 -4.60 6.99
N VAL A 45 13.94 -3.46 6.52
CA VAL A 45 12.53 -3.29 6.15
C VAL A 45 12.36 -3.85 4.74
N SER A 46 11.69 -4.99 4.63
CA SER A 46 11.48 -5.66 3.34
C SER A 46 10.42 -4.97 2.49
N GLU A 47 9.34 -4.48 3.11
CA GLU A 47 8.19 -3.91 2.42
C GLU A 47 7.59 -2.73 3.19
N VAL A 48 7.17 -1.71 2.46
CA VAL A 48 6.29 -0.62 2.91
C VAL A 48 5.12 -0.58 1.93
N LEU A 49 3.97 -1.08 2.37
CA LEU A 49 2.78 -1.20 1.53
C LEU A 49 1.84 -0.02 1.73
N LEU A 50 1.52 0.70 0.66
CA LEU A 50 0.52 1.76 0.68
C LEU A 50 -0.85 1.20 0.25
N VAL A 51 -1.82 1.27 1.16
CA VAL A 51 -3.20 0.84 0.89
C VAL A 51 -4.00 2.01 0.33
N LEU A 52 -4.58 1.85 -0.86
CA LEU A 52 -5.39 2.86 -1.55
C LEU A 52 -6.75 2.29 -1.93
N ASP A 53 -7.77 3.11 -1.78
CA ASP A 53 -9.12 2.78 -2.25
C ASP A 53 -9.21 3.04 -3.77
N ALA A 54 -9.61 2.03 -4.56
CA ALA A 54 -9.73 2.14 -6.01
C ALA A 54 -10.82 3.13 -6.45
N THR A 55 -11.76 3.45 -5.57
CA THR A 55 -12.77 4.50 -5.81
C THR A 55 -12.20 5.91 -5.64
N THR A 56 -11.01 6.05 -5.03
CA THR A 56 -10.39 7.35 -4.84
C THR A 56 -10.00 7.94 -6.20
N GLY A 57 -10.52 9.12 -6.52
CA GLY A 57 -10.14 9.86 -7.72
C GLY A 57 -8.73 10.46 -7.63
N GLN A 58 -8.45 11.43 -8.51
CA GLN A 58 -7.16 12.13 -8.59
C GLN A 58 -6.67 12.70 -7.25
N ASN A 59 -7.59 13.10 -6.36
CA ASN A 59 -7.23 13.60 -5.03
C ASN A 59 -6.53 12.56 -4.14
N GLY A 60 -6.88 11.28 -4.27
CA GLY A 60 -6.22 10.18 -3.54
C GLY A 60 -4.82 9.94 -4.04
N LEU A 61 -4.62 10.01 -5.36
CA LEU A 61 -3.33 9.83 -6.02
C LEU A 61 -2.30 10.89 -5.59
N THR A 62 -2.68 12.17 -5.58
CA THR A 62 -1.77 13.24 -5.14
C THR A 62 -1.32 13.04 -3.69
N GLN A 63 -2.20 12.54 -2.83
CA GLN A 63 -1.85 12.25 -1.43
C GLN A 63 -0.93 11.04 -1.30
N ALA A 64 -1.22 9.99 -2.07
CA ALA A 64 -0.40 8.80 -2.15
C ALA A 64 1.04 9.12 -2.57
N ARG A 65 1.22 10.08 -3.48
CA ARG A 65 2.55 10.55 -3.93
C ARG A 65 3.38 11.12 -2.79
N VAL A 66 2.79 12.00 -2.00
CA VAL A 66 3.48 12.60 -0.83
C VAL A 66 3.84 11.52 0.20
N PHE A 67 2.93 10.56 0.43
CA PHE A 67 3.20 9.44 1.33
C PHE A 67 4.35 8.57 0.81
N ALA A 68 4.33 8.23 -0.48
CA ALA A 68 5.35 7.40 -1.11
C ALA A 68 6.75 8.01 -1.00
N GLU A 69 6.87 9.32 -1.21
CA GLU A 69 8.13 10.06 -1.08
C GLU A 69 8.69 10.02 0.35
N VAL A 70 7.84 10.13 1.37
CA VAL A 70 8.27 10.21 2.78
C VAL A 70 8.52 8.83 3.41
N ALA A 71 7.62 7.88 3.16
CA ALA A 71 7.62 6.58 3.83
C ALA A 71 8.53 5.56 3.13
N GLY A 72 8.93 5.79 1.87
CA GLY A 72 9.71 4.83 1.09
C GLY A 72 8.89 3.62 0.67
N VAL A 73 7.71 3.86 0.11
CA VAL A 73 6.77 2.82 -0.32
C VAL A 73 7.41 1.90 -1.36
N THR A 74 7.21 0.59 -1.22
CA THR A 74 7.75 -0.46 -2.10
C THR A 74 6.67 -1.19 -2.91
N GLY A 75 5.41 -1.03 -2.52
CA GLY A 75 4.28 -1.67 -3.19
C GLY A 75 2.94 -1.08 -2.77
N ILE A 76 1.92 -1.37 -3.57
CA ILE A 76 0.58 -0.83 -3.39
C ILE A 76 -0.42 -1.96 -3.21
N VAL A 77 -1.36 -1.75 -2.30
CA VAL A 77 -2.56 -2.55 -2.14
C VAL A 77 -3.76 -1.72 -2.60
N LEU A 78 -4.51 -2.22 -3.57
CA LEU A 78 -5.72 -1.53 -4.06
C LEU A 78 -6.97 -2.24 -3.56
N THR A 79 -7.79 -1.57 -2.75
CA THR A 79 -9.04 -2.14 -2.24
C THR A 79 -10.26 -1.68 -3.04
N LYS A 80 -11.38 -2.41 -2.96
CA LYS A 80 -12.67 -2.08 -3.60
C LYS A 80 -12.61 -2.07 -5.13
N LEU A 81 -11.83 -2.98 -5.71
CA LEU A 81 -11.70 -3.05 -7.16
C LEU A 81 -12.99 -3.60 -7.83
N ASP A 82 -13.69 -4.47 -7.12
CA ASP A 82 -14.97 -5.10 -7.47
C ASP A 82 -16.10 -4.09 -7.74
N GLY A 83 -16.14 -2.99 -7.00
CA GLY A 83 -17.15 -1.95 -7.15
C GLY A 83 -16.87 -0.91 -8.25
N THR A 84 -15.75 -1.03 -8.98
CA THR A 84 -15.30 0.05 -9.88
C THR A 84 -15.24 -0.38 -11.34
N ALA A 85 -16.00 0.33 -12.20
CA ALA A 85 -15.86 0.26 -13.66
C ALA A 85 -14.55 0.90 -14.19
N LYS A 86 -13.49 0.95 -13.37
CA LYS A 86 -12.34 1.83 -13.57
C LYS A 86 -11.02 1.10 -13.34
N GLY A 87 -10.76 0.03 -14.10
CA GLY A 87 -9.40 -0.53 -14.16
C GLY A 87 -8.31 0.50 -14.58
N GLY A 88 -8.71 1.65 -15.14
CA GLY A 88 -7.80 2.78 -15.32
C GLY A 88 -7.12 3.29 -14.05
N ILE A 89 -7.66 3.06 -12.84
CA ILE A 89 -7.02 3.52 -11.60
C ILE A 89 -5.70 2.79 -11.33
N VAL A 90 -5.63 1.48 -11.61
CA VAL A 90 -4.40 0.69 -11.42
C VAL A 90 -3.26 1.28 -12.25
N VAL A 91 -3.55 1.56 -13.53
CA VAL A 91 -2.60 2.17 -14.47
C VAL A 91 -2.21 3.58 -14.02
N ALA A 92 -3.17 4.39 -13.55
CA ALA A 92 -2.90 5.75 -13.06
C ALA A 92 -2.02 5.74 -11.80
N VAL A 93 -2.32 4.85 -10.86
CA VAL A 93 -1.57 4.65 -9.61
C VAL A 93 -0.11 4.28 -9.89
N GLN A 94 0.12 3.27 -10.75
CA GLN A 94 1.48 2.84 -11.09
C GLN A 94 2.27 3.94 -11.79
N ARG A 95 1.63 4.70 -12.70
CA ARG A 95 2.27 5.83 -13.39
C ARG A 95 2.63 6.97 -12.44
N GLU A 96 1.75 7.29 -11.50
CA GLU A 96 1.94 8.40 -10.57
C GLU A 96 2.99 8.09 -9.49
N LEU A 97 2.98 6.86 -8.96
CA LEU A 97 3.78 6.48 -7.79
C LEU A 97 5.05 5.71 -8.15
N GLY A 98 5.14 5.15 -9.35
CA GLY A 98 6.33 4.43 -9.82
C GLY A 98 6.62 3.10 -9.12
N VAL A 99 5.67 2.57 -8.35
CA VAL A 99 5.81 1.31 -7.59
C VAL A 99 4.75 0.30 -8.02
N PRO A 100 5.02 -1.02 -7.91
CA PRO A 100 4.10 -2.04 -8.36
C PRO A 100 2.87 -2.15 -7.47
N VAL A 101 1.73 -2.46 -8.07
CA VAL A 101 0.57 -2.99 -7.35
C VAL A 101 0.87 -4.44 -7.04
N LYS A 102 0.80 -4.83 -5.76
CA LYS A 102 1.12 -6.18 -5.28
C LYS A 102 -0.12 -6.97 -4.91
N LEU A 103 -1.14 -6.28 -4.39
CA LEU A 103 -2.36 -6.90 -3.88
C LEU A 103 -3.59 -6.10 -4.32
N VAL A 104 -4.69 -6.80 -4.52
CA VAL A 104 -6.00 -6.23 -4.80
C VAL A 104 -7.06 -6.80 -3.87
N GLY A 105 -7.94 -5.94 -3.36
CA GLY A 105 -9.12 -6.30 -2.58
C GLY A 105 -10.34 -6.33 -3.50
N LEU A 106 -11.00 -7.48 -3.58
CA LEU A 106 -12.13 -7.80 -4.45
C LEU A 106 -13.47 -7.89 -3.69
N GLY A 107 -13.47 -7.47 -2.42
CA GLY A 107 -14.62 -7.55 -1.53
C GLY A 107 -14.26 -7.17 -0.09
N GLU A 108 -15.13 -7.51 0.85
CA GLU A 108 -15.02 -7.15 2.28
C GLU A 108 -14.58 -8.32 3.18
N GLY A 109 -14.60 -9.55 2.65
CA GLY A 109 -14.24 -10.77 3.37
C GLY A 109 -12.72 -10.91 3.55
N PRO A 110 -12.29 -11.73 4.53
CA PRO A 110 -10.87 -11.99 4.78
C PRO A 110 -10.16 -12.67 3.59
N ASP A 111 -10.92 -13.41 2.78
CA ASP A 111 -10.43 -14.14 1.61
C ASP A 111 -10.45 -13.29 0.32
N ASP A 112 -10.90 -12.04 0.39
CA ASP A 112 -11.07 -11.17 -0.77
C ASP A 112 -9.80 -10.38 -1.14
N LEU A 113 -8.68 -10.63 -0.45
CA LEU A 113 -7.37 -10.05 -0.75
C LEU A 113 -6.55 -11.03 -1.60
N ALA A 114 -6.24 -10.65 -2.85
CA ALA A 114 -5.52 -11.49 -3.79
C ALA A 114 -4.23 -10.81 -4.30
N PRO A 115 -3.21 -11.58 -4.72
CA PRO A 115 -2.10 -11.07 -5.52
C PRO A 115 -2.61 -10.33 -6.76
N PHE A 116 -1.96 -9.21 -7.11
CA PHE A 116 -2.25 -8.53 -8.36
C PHE A 116 -1.62 -9.28 -9.54
N ASP A 117 -2.46 -9.72 -10.47
CA ASP A 117 -2.03 -10.31 -11.73
C ASP A 117 -2.37 -9.35 -12.89
N PRO A 118 -1.36 -8.75 -13.55
CA PRO A 118 -1.58 -7.84 -14.66
C PRO A 118 -2.30 -8.48 -15.86
N GLU A 119 -2.09 -9.77 -16.13
CA GLU A 119 -2.70 -10.46 -17.27
C GLU A 119 -4.20 -10.64 -17.02
N VAL A 120 -4.56 -11.22 -15.87
CA VAL A 120 -5.96 -11.39 -15.44
C VAL A 120 -6.68 -10.05 -15.38
N PHE A 121 -5.98 -9.00 -14.94
CA PHE A 121 -6.53 -7.66 -14.86
C PHE A 121 -6.82 -7.06 -16.24
N VAL A 122 -5.90 -7.19 -17.20
CA VAL A 122 -6.08 -6.69 -18.57
C VAL A 122 -7.19 -7.46 -19.27
N ASP A 123 -7.27 -8.77 -19.10
CA ASP A 123 -8.35 -9.60 -19.65
C ASP A 123 -9.72 -9.17 -19.12
N GLY A 124 -9.82 -8.91 -17.81
CA GLY A 124 -11.02 -8.36 -17.20
C GLY A 124 -11.40 -6.97 -17.69
N LEU A 125 -10.43 -6.15 -18.10
CA LEU A 125 -10.66 -4.80 -18.63
C LEU A 125 -11.13 -4.81 -20.09
N LEU A 126 -10.57 -5.70 -20.90
CA LEU A 126 -10.86 -5.79 -22.33
C LEU A 126 -12.16 -6.54 -22.63
N GLY A 127 -12.72 -7.22 -21.62
CA GLY A 127 -13.92 -8.03 -21.76
C GLY A 127 -13.62 -9.24 -22.62
N GLY A 128 -13.31 -10.36 -21.99
CA GLY A 128 -13.28 -11.67 -22.67
C GLY A 128 -14.51 -11.89 -23.55
#